data_AF-A0AAP9E2K2-F1
#
_entry.id   AF-A0AAP9E2K2-F1
#
_cell.length_a   1.000
_cell.length_b   1.000
_cell.length_c   1.000
_cell.angle_alpha   90.00
_cell.angle_beta   90.00
_cell.angle_gamma   90.00
#
_symmetry.space_group_name_H-M   'P 1'
#
loop_
_entity.id
_entity.type
_entity.pdbx_description
1 polymer ?
#
loop_
_entity_poly.entity_id
_entity_poly.type
_entity_poly.pdbx_seq_one_letter_code
_entity_poly.pdbx_strand_id
1 'polypeptide(L)'
;MSKREAIFPAHRHALYEEHGYSAAIKSGDLLFVSGQVGSRADGTPEPDFERQVRLAFENLKSTLEAAGCTFDDIVDITTFHTDPENQFGTIMTVKQEIFSQKPYPNWTAVGVNWLAGFDFEIKVIARIP
;
A
#
# COMPACT_ATOMS: atom_id res chain seq x y z
N MET A 1 -6.80 20.30 19.59
CA MET A 1 -6.04 20.09 18.33
C MET A 1 -6.12 18.61 18.00
N SER A 2 -6.41 18.22 16.75
CA SER A 2 -6.32 16.81 16.37
C SER A 2 -4.85 16.38 16.50
N LYS A 3 -4.59 15.36 17.32
CA LYS A 3 -3.24 14.83 17.52
C LYS A 3 -3.02 13.79 16.42
N ARG A 4 -1.95 13.97 15.64
CA ARG A 4 -1.49 12.92 14.70
C ARG A 4 -0.93 11.75 15.50
N GLU A 5 -1.32 10.54 15.14
CA GLU A 5 -0.83 9.29 15.74
C GLU A 5 -0.19 8.44 14.65
N ALA A 6 1.06 8.02 14.86
CA ALA A 6 1.76 7.16 13.93
C ALA A 6 1.36 5.70 14.16
N ILE A 7 1.00 5.01 13.09
CA ILE A 7 0.65 3.60 13.08
C ILE A 7 1.74 2.83 12.34
N PHE A 8 2.09 1.65 12.85
CA PHE A 8 3.04 0.73 12.25
C PHE A 8 2.51 -0.71 12.32
N PRO A 9 2.74 -1.54 11.29
CA PRO A 9 2.44 -2.96 11.35
C PRO A 9 3.27 -3.66 12.44
N ALA A 10 2.79 -4.80 12.93
CA ALA A 10 3.49 -5.62 13.92
C ALA A 10 4.84 -6.14 13.37
N HIS A 11 4.84 -6.57 12.10
CA HIS A 11 6.04 -6.95 11.37
C HIS A 11 6.42 -5.81 10.43
N ARG A 12 7.43 -5.03 10.85
CA ARG A 12 7.91 -3.87 10.09
C ARG A 12 9.01 -4.30 9.12
N HIS A 13 9.01 -3.75 7.92
CA HIS A 13 10.20 -3.75 7.08
C HIS A 13 11.17 -2.65 7.54
N ALA A 14 12.47 -2.85 7.29
CA ALA A 14 13.53 -1.94 7.75
C ALA A 14 13.39 -0.48 7.26
N LEU A 15 12.75 -0.26 6.10
CA LEU A 15 12.67 1.06 5.45
C LEU A 15 12.11 2.17 6.35
N TYR A 16 11.15 1.86 7.24
CA TYR A 16 10.54 2.87 8.11
C TYR A 16 11.55 3.52 9.06
N GLU A 17 12.42 2.70 9.65
CA GLU A 17 13.46 3.16 10.57
C GLU A 17 14.63 3.76 9.80
N GLU A 18 15.03 3.15 8.68
CA GLU A 18 16.13 3.61 7.85
C GLU A 18 15.89 4.99 7.22
N HIS A 19 14.66 5.26 6.76
CA HIS A 19 14.31 6.49 6.05
C HIS A 19 13.50 7.48 6.89
N GLY A 20 13.15 7.13 8.13
CA GLY A 20 12.52 8.06 9.09
C GLY A 20 11.10 8.50 8.73
N TYR A 21 10.22 7.56 8.38
CA TYR A 21 8.81 7.84 8.07
C TYR A 21 7.86 6.83 8.73
N SER A 22 6.60 7.21 8.92
CA SER A 22 5.57 6.34 9.51
C SER A 22 4.89 5.47 8.45
N ALA A 23 4.46 4.26 8.81
CA ALA A 23 3.69 3.42 7.90
C ALA A 23 2.32 4.03 7.58
N ALA A 24 1.67 4.59 8.59
CA ALA A 24 0.50 5.44 8.41
C ALA A 24 0.41 6.52 9.50
N ILE A 25 -0.38 7.55 9.21
CA ILE A 25 -0.77 8.57 10.18
C ILE A 25 -2.29 8.53 10.34
N LYS A 26 -2.74 8.29 11.57
CA LYS A 26 -4.11 8.52 11.99
C LYS A 26 -4.31 10.00 12.33
N SER A 27 -5.35 10.61 11.75
CA SER A 27 -5.76 11.99 12.02
C SER A 27 -7.28 12.07 12.06
N GLY A 28 -7.86 12.03 13.27
CA GLY A 28 -9.30 11.94 13.43
C GLY A 28 -9.81 10.57 13.01
N ASP A 29 -10.81 10.55 12.13
CA ASP A 29 -11.42 9.35 11.54
C ASP A 29 -10.78 8.94 10.20
N LEU A 30 -9.65 9.54 9.81
CA LEU A 30 -8.91 9.19 8.60
C LEU A 30 -7.56 8.58 8.93
N LEU A 31 -7.20 7.57 8.13
CA LEU A 31 -5.89 6.94 8.09
C LEU A 31 -5.22 7.26 6.76
N PHE A 32 -4.09 7.96 6.82
CA PHE A 32 -3.25 8.25 5.66
C PHE A 32 -2.10 7.26 5.66
N VAL A 33 -2.14 6.29 4.74
CA VAL A 33 -1.13 5.25 4.63
C VAL A 33 -0.03 5.70 3.68
N SER A 34 1.22 5.55 4.10
CA SER A 34 2.39 5.72 3.22
C SER A 34 2.33 4.71 2.07
N GLY A 35 2.94 5.02 0.94
CA GLY A 35 3.02 4.08 -0.19
C GLY A 35 3.53 2.72 0.26
N GLN A 36 2.74 1.68 -0.03
CA GLN A 36 3.09 0.31 0.27
C GLN A 36 3.66 -0.34 -1.00
N VAL A 37 4.80 -0.99 -0.82
CA VAL A 37 5.57 -1.64 -1.88
C VAL A 37 5.80 -3.10 -1.50
N GLY A 38 6.21 -3.92 -2.47
CA GLY A 38 6.54 -5.33 -2.26
C GLY A 38 7.91 -5.50 -1.59
N SER A 39 8.09 -4.90 -0.42
CA SER A 39 9.32 -4.99 0.37
C SER A 39 9.33 -6.22 1.27
N ARG A 40 10.47 -6.91 1.25
CA ARG A 40 10.82 -7.94 2.22
C ARG A 40 11.17 -7.30 3.57
N ALA A 41 11.35 -8.12 4.60
CA ALA A 41 11.66 -7.65 5.95
C ALA A 41 12.95 -6.79 6.01
N ASP A 42 13.94 -7.11 5.18
CA ASP A 42 15.19 -6.36 5.04
C ASP A 42 15.07 -5.07 4.21
N GLY A 43 13.87 -4.76 3.70
CA GLY A 43 13.60 -3.58 2.88
C GLY A 43 13.85 -3.76 1.38
N THR A 44 14.38 -4.91 0.95
CA THR A 44 14.64 -5.18 -0.47
C THR A 44 13.35 -5.51 -1.25
N PRO A 45 13.28 -5.20 -2.56
CA PRO A 45 12.14 -5.57 -3.39
C PRO A 45 12.08 -7.09 -3.60
N GLU A 46 10.86 -7.63 -3.61
CA GLU A 46 10.63 -8.96 -4.16
C GLU A 46 10.93 -8.94 -5.67
N PRO A 47 11.85 -9.81 -6.17
CA PRO A 47 12.31 -9.77 -7.56
C PRO A 47 11.30 -10.26 -8.60
N ASP A 48 10.34 -11.09 -8.22
CA ASP A 48 9.25 -11.49 -9.12
C ASP A 48 8.12 -10.46 -9.05
N PHE A 49 7.73 -9.89 -10.19
CA PHE A 49 6.79 -8.77 -10.22
C PHE A 49 5.40 -9.12 -9.65
N GLU A 50 4.84 -10.28 -9.99
CA GLU A 50 3.53 -10.67 -9.45
C GLU A 50 3.60 -10.83 -7.92
N ARG A 51 4.64 -11.50 -7.42
CA ARG A 51 4.88 -11.63 -5.98
C ARG A 51 5.15 -10.28 -5.32
N GLN A 52 5.80 -9.34 -6.01
CA GLN A 52 6.03 -7.98 -5.52
C GLN A 52 4.70 -7.23 -5.35
N VAL A 53 3.78 -7.31 -6.31
CA VAL A 53 2.45 -6.71 -6.20
C VAL A 53 1.67 -7.35 -5.04
N ARG A 54 1.69 -8.68 -4.93
CA ARG A 54 1.01 -9.40 -3.83
C ARG A 54 1.57 -8.99 -2.46
N LEU A 55 2.90 -8.93 -2.34
CA LEU A 55 3.58 -8.50 -1.12
C LEU A 55 3.26 -7.05 -0.77
N ALA A 56 3.11 -6.15 -1.76
CA ALA A 56 2.68 -4.77 -1.52
C ALA A 56 1.27 -4.71 -0.90
N PHE A 57 0.35 -5.54 -1.38
CA PHE A 57 -0.98 -5.65 -0.79
C PHE A 57 -0.98 -6.31 0.60
N GLU A 58 -0.13 -7.30 0.85
CA GLU A 58 0.05 -7.90 2.18
C GLU A 58 0.62 -6.91 3.20
N ASN A 59 1.62 -6.12 2.79
CA ASN A 59 2.19 -5.03 3.59
C ASN A 59 1.14 -3.94 3.88
N LEU A 60 0.32 -3.60 2.87
CA LEU A 60 -0.82 -2.69 3.05
C LEU A 60 -1.84 -3.25 4.05
N LYS A 61 -2.23 -4.51 3.91
CA LYS A 61 -3.16 -5.18 4.83
C LYS A 61 -2.65 -5.11 6.26
N SER A 62 -1.38 -5.46 6.47
CA SER A 62 -0.75 -5.42 7.80
C SER A 62 -0.75 -4.02 8.41
N THR A 63 -0.57 -2.99 7.59
CA THR A 63 -0.60 -1.58 8.03
C THR A 63 -2.02 -1.12 8.36
N LEU A 64 -3.03 -1.53 7.58
CA LEU A 64 -4.45 -1.27 7.86
C LEU A 64 -4.89 -1.95 9.15
N GLU A 65 -4.55 -3.23 9.34
CA GLU A 65 -4.92 -4.00 10.52
C GLU A 65 -4.35 -3.40 11.82
N ALA A 66 -3.15 -2.80 11.75
CA ALA A 66 -2.56 -2.09 12.88
C ALA A 66 -3.34 -0.83 13.31
N ALA A 67 -4.19 -0.28 12.43
CA ALA A 67 -5.13 0.79 12.75
C ALA A 67 -6.55 0.28 13.07
N GLY A 68 -6.78 -1.04 13.06
CA GLY A 68 -8.12 -1.63 13.16
C GLY A 68 -8.95 -1.55 11.88
N CYS A 69 -8.31 -1.30 10.72
CA CYS A 69 -8.95 -1.21 9.41
C CYS A 69 -8.75 -2.51 8.60
N THR A 70 -9.55 -2.65 7.56
CA THR A 70 -9.49 -3.66 6.51
C THR A 70 -9.47 -3.00 5.13
N PHE A 71 -9.46 -3.79 4.05
CA PHE A 71 -9.58 -3.23 2.71
C PHE A 71 -10.93 -2.55 2.43
N ASP A 72 -12.00 -2.95 3.14
CA ASP A 72 -13.34 -2.35 2.98
C ASP A 72 -13.41 -0.92 3.53
N ASP A 73 -12.47 -0.54 4.38
CA ASP A 73 -12.37 0.79 4.95
C ASP A 73 -11.65 1.79 4.03
N ILE A 74 -11.08 1.31 2.91
CA ILE A 74 -10.39 2.15 1.94
C ILE A 74 -11.40 3.04 1.20
N VAL A 75 -11.14 4.34 1.21
CA VAL A 75 -11.95 5.35 0.52
C VAL A 75 -11.23 5.98 -0.68
N ASP A 76 -9.91 5.80 -0.79
CA ASP A 76 -9.13 6.27 -1.93
C ASP A 76 -7.95 5.34 -2.25
N ILE A 77 -7.74 5.04 -3.54
CA ILE A 77 -6.55 4.32 -4.03
C ILE A 77 -5.85 5.11 -5.14
N THR A 78 -4.54 5.30 -4.98
CA THR A 78 -3.63 5.70 -6.04
C THR A 78 -2.53 4.64 -6.18
N THR A 79 -2.27 4.16 -7.40
CA THR A 79 -1.15 3.24 -7.68
C THR A 79 -0.15 3.85 -8.66
N PHE A 80 1.12 3.49 -8.47
CA PHE A 80 2.25 3.95 -9.27
C PHE A 80 2.96 2.76 -9.89
N HIS A 81 3.40 2.91 -11.14
CA HIS A 81 3.91 1.82 -11.98
C HIS A 81 5.16 2.27 -12.75
N THR A 82 6.23 1.49 -12.73
CA THR A 82 7.45 1.80 -13.50
C THR A 82 7.34 1.48 -14.98
N ASP A 83 6.50 0.50 -15.35
CA ASP A 83 6.25 0.08 -16.73
C ASP A 83 4.80 -0.40 -16.90
N PRO A 84 3.80 0.50 -16.79
CA PRO A 84 2.39 0.13 -16.73
C PRO A 84 1.92 -0.69 -17.95
N GLU A 85 2.46 -0.43 -19.15
CA GLU A 85 2.09 -1.15 -20.38
C GLU A 85 2.33 -2.66 -20.26
N ASN A 86 3.44 -3.08 -19.64
CA ASN A 86 3.79 -4.49 -19.46
C ASN A 86 3.30 -5.07 -18.11
N GLN A 87 2.97 -4.20 -17.14
CA GLN A 87 2.65 -4.59 -15.77
C GLN A 87 1.13 -4.69 -15.49
N PHE A 88 0.30 -3.94 -16.23
CA PHE A 88 -1.09 -3.73 -15.87
C PHE A 88 -1.91 -5.02 -15.81
N GLY A 89 -1.66 -5.98 -16.71
CA GLY A 89 -2.35 -7.28 -16.71
C GLY A 89 -2.16 -8.04 -15.38
N THR A 90 -0.91 -8.14 -14.91
CA THR A 90 -0.58 -8.78 -13.63
C THR A 90 -1.20 -8.05 -12.45
N ILE A 91 -1.13 -6.71 -12.43
CA ILE A 91 -1.75 -5.88 -11.39
C ILE A 91 -3.26 -6.12 -11.35
N MET A 92 -3.90 -6.21 -12.52
CA MET A 92 -5.34 -6.45 -12.59
C MET A 92 -5.75 -7.80 -12.02
N THR A 93 -4.99 -8.86 -12.30
CA THR A 93 -5.21 -10.19 -11.70
C THR A 93 -5.20 -10.11 -10.18
N VAL A 94 -4.13 -9.57 -9.58
CA VAL A 94 -4.00 -9.47 -8.12
C VAL A 94 -5.09 -8.57 -7.52
N LYS A 95 -5.37 -7.42 -8.15
CA LYS A 95 -6.39 -6.48 -7.68
C LYS A 95 -7.80 -7.11 -7.69
N GLN A 96 -8.13 -7.92 -8.69
CA GLN A 96 -9.44 -8.57 -8.78
C GLN A 96 -9.63 -9.70 -7.76
N GLU A 97 -8.55 -10.37 -7.35
CA GLU A 97 -8.61 -11.34 -6.26
C GLU A 97 -8.92 -10.66 -4.92
N ILE A 98 -8.31 -9.49 -4.68
CA ILE A 98 -8.47 -8.72 -3.43
C ILE A 98 -9.81 -7.98 -3.38
N PHE A 99 -10.12 -7.19 -4.42
CA PHE A 99 -11.38 -6.46 -4.54
C PHE A 99 -12.34 -7.22 -5.46
N SER A 100 -12.74 -8.42 -5.02
CA SER A 100 -13.52 -9.37 -5.82
C SER A 100 -15.01 -9.03 -5.94
N GLN A 101 -15.52 -8.10 -5.13
CA GLN A 101 -16.94 -7.75 -5.09
C GLN A 101 -17.18 -6.24 -5.09
N LYS A 102 -18.38 -5.84 -5.53
CA LYS A 102 -18.85 -4.45 -5.48
C LYS A 102 -19.31 -4.08 -4.05
N PRO A 103 -19.23 -2.80 -3.65
CA PRO A 103 -18.67 -1.67 -4.40
C PRO A 103 -17.14 -1.75 -4.48
N TYR A 104 -16.59 -1.50 -5.67
CA TYR A 104 -15.15 -1.40 -5.85
C TYR A 104 -14.64 -0.05 -5.36
N PRO A 105 -13.37 0.06 -4.92
CA PRO A 105 -12.78 1.34 -4.56
C PRO A 105 -12.69 2.27 -5.77
N ASN A 106 -12.63 3.59 -5.52
CA ASN A 106 -12.11 4.51 -6.54
C ASN A 106 -10.66 4.10 -6.90
N TRP A 107 -10.16 4.54 -8.06
CA TRP A 107 -8.78 4.21 -8.42
C TRP A 107 -8.18 5.19 -9.42
N THR A 108 -6.97 5.67 -9.10
CA THR A 108 -6.09 6.40 -10.02
C THR A 108 -4.80 5.59 -10.23
N ALA A 109 -4.45 5.29 -11.48
CA ALA A 109 -3.23 4.57 -11.84
C ALA A 109 -2.29 5.49 -12.65
N VAL A 110 -1.02 5.56 -12.28
CA VAL A 110 -0.05 6.53 -12.86
C VAL A 110 1.26 5.82 -13.22
N GLY A 111 1.73 6.04 -14.45
CA GLY A 111 3.10 5.68 -14.85
C GLY A 111 4.11 6.68 -14.27
N VAL A 112 5.15 6.18 -13.63
CA VAL A 112 6.20 6.99 -12.98
C VAL A 112 7.59 6.51 -13.38
N ASN A 113 8.59 7.38 -13.27
CA ASN A 113 9.95 7.05 -13.71
C ASN A 113 10.76 6.26 -12.66
N TRP A 114 10.35 6.24 -11.39
CA TRP A 114 11.13 5.64 -10.30
C TRP A 114 10.33 5.46 -9.01
N LEU A 115 10.52 4.32 -8.33
CA LEU A 115 9.92 3.98 -7.04
C LEU A 115 10.94 3.30 -6.10
N ALA A 116 12.08 3.93 -5.84
CA ALA A 116 13.07 3.42 -4.87
C ALA A 116 13.56 1.96 -5.08
N GLY A 117 13.58 1.48 -6.32
CA GLY A 117 13.97 0.11 -6.66
C GLY A 117 12.81 -0.90 -6.70
N PHE A 118 11.58 -0.44 -6.45
CA PHE A 118 10.35 -1.19 -6.65
C PHE A 118 9.72 -0.84 -8.02
N ASP A 119 8.78 -1.67 -8.44
CA ASP A 119 8.06 -1.52 -9.71
C ASP A 119 6.57 -1.20 -9.52
N PHE A 120 6.05 -1.42 -8.31
CA PHE A 120 4.67 -1.14 -7.93
C PHE A 120 4.62 -0.51 -6.54
N GLU A 121 3.85 0.57 -6.43
CA GLU A 121 3.51 1.20 -5.15
C GLU A 121 2.00 1.48 -5.09
N ILE A 122 1.38 1.19 -3.94
CA ILE A 122 -0.03 1.53 -3.66
C ILE A 122 -0.13 2.48 -2.48
N LYS A 123 -0.76 3.64 -2.70
CA LYS A 123 -1.06 4.64 -1.69
C LYS A 123 -2.55 4.67 -1.45
N VAL A 124 -2.96 4.65 -0.18
CA VAL A 124 -4.38 4.64 0.19
C VAL A 124 -4.74 5.66 1.25
N ILE A 125 -6.01 6.02 1.28
CA ILE A 125 -6.67 6.64 2.43
C ILE A 125 -7.78 5.69 2.88
N ALA A 126 -7.86 5.44 4.18
CA ALA A 126 -8.94 4.67 4.78
C ALA A 126 -9.68 5.48 5.83
N ARG A 127 -10.95 5.13 6.07
CA ARG A 127 -11.71 5.64 7.19
C ARG A 127 -11.53 4.72 8.40
N ILE A 128 -11.16 5.27 9.54
CA ILE A 128 -11.06 4.49 10.77
C ILE A 128 -12.47 4.35 11.36
N PRO A 129 -12.93 3.13 11.68
CA PRO A 129 -14.23 2.90 12.31
C PRO A 129 -14.45 3.62 13.64
#